data_AF-X8DV19-F1
#
_entry.id   AF-X8DV19-F1
#
_cell.length_a   1.000
_cell.length_b   1.000
_cell.length_c   1.000
_cell.angle_alpha   90.00
_cell.angle_beta   90.00
_cell.angle_gamma   90.00
#
_symmetry.space_group_name_H-M   'P 1'
#
loop_
_entity.id
_entity.type
_entity.pdbx_description
1 polymer ?
#
loop_
_entity_poly.entity_id
_entity_poly.type
_entity_poly.pdbx_seq_one_letter_code
_entity_poly.pdbx_strand_id
1 'polypeptide(L)'
;MMGPDGLRAASLTAIASANYLARRLDEYYPVLYTGDNGMVAHECILDLREITKNTGVTVDDVAKRLADYGFHAPTMSFPVAGTLMVEPTESESLAEVDAFCEAMIAIKSEIDKVGSGVWPVQDNPLRGAPHTAEALIADEWNHPYTRAEAAYPLGTGFRPKVWPRCVASTVPMVTGTWCARARRSRPSRSSPSHASRRSVHQKPGRGPCTERLLAEEGYEMKRAMAAASSGLFDAGTF
;
A
#
# COMPACT_ATOMS: atom_id res chain seq x y z
N MET A 1 18.68 -7.56 26.33
CA MET A 1 17.56 -7.51 25.35
C MET A 1 18.14 -7.65 23.95
N MET A 2 17.42 -8.34 23.06
CA MET A 2 17.78 -8.77 21.68
C MET A 2 19.10 -9.55 21.51
N GLY A 3 20.25 -9.00 21.91
CA GLY A 3 21.55 -9.61 21.63
C GLY A 3 21.88 -9.65 20.12
N PRO A 4 23.07 -10.16 19.74
CA PRO A 4 23.47 -10.21 18.34
C PRO A 4 22.54 -11.10 17.49
N ASP A 5 22.13 -12.25 18.04
CA ASP A 5 21.25 -13.18 17.34
C ASP A 5 19.83 -12.60 17.16
N GLY A 6 19.30 -11.90 18.16
CA GLY A 6 17.99 -11.25 18.06
C GLY A 6 17.98 -10.09 17.06
N LEU A 7 19.05 -9.28 17.00
CA LEU A 7 19.18 -8.21 16.00
C LEU A 7 19.26 -8.77 14.57
N ARG A 8 19.96 -9.90 14.41
CA ARG A 8 20.01 -10.62 13.13
C ARG A 8 18.63 -11.16 12.76
N ALA A 9 17.96 -11.82 13.68
CA ALA A 9 16.62 -12.38 13.46
C ALA A 9 15.62 -11.27 13.09
N ALA A 10 15.59 -10.17 13.84
CA ALA A 10 14.74 -9.01 13.55
C ALA A 10 14.95 -8.48 12.12
N SER A 11 16.21 -8.28 11.72
CA SER A 11 16.55 -7.79 10.38
C SER A 11 16.10 -8.75 9.28
N LEU A 12 16.28 -10.07 9.48
CA LEU A 12 15.86 -11.08 8.52
C LEU A 12 14.33 -11.16 8.41
N THR A 13 13.62 -11.09 9.54
CA THR A 13 12.16 -11.11 9.57
C THR A 13 11.58 -9.88 8.86
N ALA A 14 12.11 -8.68 9.10
CA ALA A 14 11.64 -7.47 8.40
C ALA A 14 11.77 -7.59 6.87
N ILE A 15 12.89 -8.11 6.38
CA ILE A 15 13.11 -8.35 4.94
C ILE A 15 12.15 -9.44 4.42
N ALA A 16 11.96 -10.53 5.16
CA ALA A 16 11.04 -11.59 4.78
C ALA A 16 9.59 -11.09 4.70
N SER A 17 9.13 -10.31 5.68
CA SER A 17 7.80 -9.69 5.70
C SER A 17 7.54 -8.82 4.48
N ALA A 18 8.50 -7.94 4.15
CA ALA A 18 8.37 -7.04 3.00
C ALA A 18 8.35 -7.79 1.67
N ASN A 19 9.18 -8.82 1.51
CA ASN A 19 9.19 -9.64 0.31
C ASN A 19 7.93 -10.48 0.15
N TYR A 20 7.40 -11.00 1.25
CA TYR A 20 6.13 -11.72 1.26
C TYR A 20 4.98 -10.84 0.77
N LEU A 21 4.85 -9.63 1.33
CA LEU A 21 3.85 -8.64 0.92
C LEU A 21 4.03 -8.25 -0.55
N ALA A 22 5.27 -7.95 -0.96
CA ALA A 22 5.59 -7.57 -2.34
C ALA A 22 5.15 -8.66 -3.33
N ARG A 23 5.38 -9.94 -3.02
CA ARG A 23 5.01 -11.05 -3.91
C ARG A 23 3.51 -11.32 -3.96
N ARG A 24 2.79 -11.18 -2.84
CA ARG A 24 1.33 -11.32 -2.84
C ARG A 24 0.63 -10.20 -3.60
N LEU A 25 1.21 -8.99 -3.60
CA LEU A 25 0.60 -7.82 -4.23
C LEU A 25 1.07 -7.53 -5.65
N ASP A 26 2.18 -8.11 -6.14
CA ASP A 26 2.79 -7.78 -7.45
C ASP A 26 1.82 -7.91 -8.63
N GLU A 27 0.88 -8.86 -8.57
CA GLU A 27 -0.15 -9.07 -9.61
C GLU A 27 -1.20 -7.94 -9.66
N TYR A 28 -1.47 -7.32 -8.50
CA TYR A 28 -2.50 -6.30 -8.33
C TYR A 28 -1.92 -4.89 -8.41
N TYR A 29 -0.73 -4.70 -7.84
CA TYR A 29 0.02 -3.46 -7.74
C TYR A 29 1.49 -3.76 -8.06
N PRO A 30 1.97 -3.42 -9.28
CA PRO A 30 3.33 -3.73 -9.67
C PRO A 30 4.36 -3.13 -8.71
N VAL A 31 5.36 -3.92 -8.32
CA VAL A 31 6.46 -3.44 -7.47
C VAL A 31 7.44 -2.62 -8.33
N LEU A 32 7.61 -1.34 -7.97
CA LEU A 32 8.33 -0.37 -8.81
C LEU A 32 9.84 -0.66 -8.93
N TYR A 33 10.46 -1.04 -7.81
CA TYR A 33 11.90 -1.30 -7.75
C TYR A 33 12.16 -2.65 -7.07
N THR A 34 13.02 -3.45 -7.69
CA THR A 34 13.50 -4.72 -7.14
C THR A 34 15.00 -4.84 -7.35
N GLY A 35 15.69 -5.55 -6.47
CA GLY A 35 17.09 -5.93 -6.67
C GLY A 35 17.27 -7.01 -7.74
N ASP A 36 18.50 -7.50 -7.90
CA ASP A 36 18.91 -8.40 -9.00
C ASP A 36 18.10 -9.71 -9.06
N ASN A 37 17.66 -10.24 -7.91
CA ASN A 37 16.87 -11.46 -7.81
C ASN A 37 15.35 -11.19 -7.74
N GLY A 38 14.92 -9.96 -8.06
CA GLY A 38 13.52 -9.54 -7.94
C GLY A 38 13.04 -9.37 -6.48
N MET A 39 13.96 -9.38 -5.52
CA MET A 39 13.67 -9.20 -4.09
C MET A 39 13.74 -7.72 -3.69
N VAL A 40 13.00 -7.36 -2.67
CA VAL A 40 13.04 -6.04 -2.01
C VAL A 40 13.82 -6.12 -0.70
N ALA A 41 14.09 -4.98 -0.07
CA ALA A 41 14.72 -4.93 1.24
C ALA A 41 13.66 -5.08 2.36
N HIS A 42 13.64 -4.19 3.35
CA HIS A 42 12.66 -4.16 4.43
C HIS A 42 11.37 -3.42 4.07
N GLU A 43 11.30 -2.84 2.87
CA GLU A 43 10.15 -2.10 2.35
C GLU A 43 9.97 -2.35 0.85
N CYS A 44 8.77 -2.08 0.33
CA CYS A 44 8.48 -2.15 -1.11
C CYS A 44 7.66 -0.94 -1.57
N ILE A 45 7.75 -0.61 -2.86
CA ILE A 45 6.98 0.48 -3.47
C ILE A 45 5.99 -0.10 -4.46
N LEU A 46 4.71 0.14 -4.21
CA LEU A 46 3.59 -0.25 -5.06
C LEU A 46 3.25 0.88 -6.03
N ASP A 47 3.25 0.58 -7.33
CA ASP A 47 2.98 1.56 -8.39
C ASP A 47 1.50 1.64 -8.74
N LEU A 48 0.87 2.78 -8.42
CA LEU A 48 -0.54 3.05 -8.71
C LEU A 48 -0.72 4.00 -9.90
N ARG A 49 0.36 4.42 -10.58
CA ARG A 49 0.31 5.49 -11.59
C ARG A 49 -0.47 5.06 -12.83
N GLU A 50 -0.24 3.86 -13.35
CA GLU A 50 -1.00 3.33 -14.49
C GLU A 50 -2.46 3.06 -14.12
N ILE A 51 -2.72 2.58 -12.90
CA ILE A 51 -4.07 2.43 -12.37
C ILE A 51 -4.79 3.80 -12.38
N THR A 52 -4.12 4.84 -11.87
CA THR A 52 -4.67 6.20 -11.80
C THR A 52 -5.00 6.73 -13.19
N LYS A 53 -4.12 6.52 -14.18
CA LYS A 53 -4.35 6.95 -15.57
C LYS A 53 -5.56 6.24 -16.20
N ASN A 54 -5.74 4.96 -15.90
CA ASN A 54 -6.78 4.13 -16.53
C ASN A 54 -8.15 4.28 -15.87
N THR A 55 -8.22 4.48 -14.56
CA THR A 55 -9.49 4.48 -13.80
C THR A 55 -9.86 5.84 -13.19
N GLY A 56 -8.90 6.77 -13.08
CA GLY A 56 -9.10 8.03 -12.36
C GLY A 56 -9.09 7.90 -10.83
N VAL A 57 -8.84 6.69 -10.30
CA VAL A 57 -8.65 6.46 -8.85
C VAL A 57 -7.23 6.86 -8.48
N THR A 58 -7.10 7.72 -7.48
CA THR A 58 -5.81 8.27 -7.04
C THR A 58 -5.24 7.50 -5.85
N VAL A 59 -3.96 7.75 -5.57
CA VAL A 59 -3.28 7.24 -4.37
C VAL A 59 -3.98 7.67 -3.06
N ASP A 60 -4.54 8.88 -3.04
CA ASP A 60 -5.25 9.40 -1.87
C ASP A 60 -6.56 8.65 -1.62
N ASP A 61 -7.25 8.22 -2.68
CA ASP A 61 -8.48 7.44 -2.57
C ASP A 61 -8.18 6.07 -1.95
N VAL A 62 -7.11 5.39 -2.40
CA VAL A 62 -6.66 4.11 -1.82
C VAL A 62 -6.24 4.26 -0.36
N ALA A 63 -5.48 5.32 -0.05
CA ALA A 63 -5.02 5.59 1.30
C ALA A 63 -6.17 5.87 2.28
N LYS A 64 -7.16 6.66 1.85
CA LYS A 64 -8.37 6.92 2.65
C LYS A 64 -9.21 5.67 2.79
N ARG A 65 -9.31 4.86 1.72
CA ARG A 65 -10.10 3.63 1.74
C ARG A 65 -9.52 2.61 2.73
N LEU A 66 -8.20 2.51 2.87
CA LEU A 66 -7.57 1.66 3.88
C LEU A 66 -8.06 1.94 5.32
N ALA A 67 -8.44 3.18 5.63
CA ALA A 67 -9.01 3.52 6.94
C ALA A 67 -10.34 2.80 7.20
N ASP A 68 -11.16 2.58 6.16
CA ASP A 68 -12.42 1.83 6.29
C ASP A 68 -12.18 0.34 6.58
N TYR A 69 -11.06 -0.19 6.09
CA TYR A 69 -10.55 -1.54 6.37
C TYR A 69 -9.82 -1.63 7.73
N GLY A 70 -9.67 -0.50 8.44
CA GLY A 70 -9.02 -0.42 9.74
C GLY A 70 -7.49 -0.33 9.69
N PHE A 71 -6.92 0.06 8.55
CA PHE A 71 -5.49 0.27 8.38
C PHE A 71 -5.14 1.75 8.28
N HIS A 72 -4.01 2.13 8.86
CA HIS A 72 -3.38 3.41 8.53
C HIS A 72 -2.75 3.30 7.14
N ALA A 73 -2.81 4.37 6.36
CA ALA A 73 -2.19 4.40 5.04
C ALA A 73 -0.65 4.28 5.16
N PRO A 74 0.00 3.53 4.26
CA PRO A 74 1.45 3.53 4.16
C PRO A 74 1.97 4.90 3.66
N THR A 75 3.30 5.06 3.56
CA THR A 75 3.90 6.31 3.07
C THR A 75 3.43 6.61 1.66
N MET A 76 2.81 7.78 1.47
CA MET A 76 2.19 8.18 0.20
C MET A 76 3.10 9.11 -0.60
N SER A 77 3.15 8.91 -1.92
CA SER A 77 3.76 9.83 -2.89
C SER A 77 5.23 10.18 -2.63
N PHE A 78 5.93 9.35 -1.86
CA PHE A 78 7.36 9.44 -1.61
C PHE A 78 7.95 8.02 -1.59
N PRO A 79 9.15 7.79 -2.17
CA PRO A 79 10.00 8.75 -2.89
C PRO A 79 9.49 9.13 -4.29
N VAL A 80 8.45 8.44 -4.80
CA VAL A 80 7.87 8.68 -6.12
C VAL A 80 6.43 9.16 -5.97
N ALA A 81 6.06 10.21 -6.70
CA ALA A 81 4.69 10.72 -6.67
C ALA A 81 3.70 9.70 -7.25
N GLY A 82 2.55 9.52 -6.59
CA GLY A 82 1.51 8.59 -7.04
C GLY A 82 1.79 7.11 -6.72
N THR A 83 2.69 6.82 -5.77
CA THR A 83 2.98 5.47 -5.30
C THR A 83 2.73 5.33 -3.79
N LEU A 84 2.65 4.08 -3.32
CA LEU A 84 2.60 3.74 -1.90
C LEU A 84 3.86 2.97 -1.52
N MET A 85 4.54 3.38 -0.45
CA MET A 85 5.72 2.69 0.09
C MET A 85 5.37 2.02 1.41
N VAL A 86 5.48 0.69 1.44
CA VAL A 86 4.98 -0.18 2.52
C VAL A 86 6.14 -0.87 3.23
N GLU A 87 6.18 -0.73 4.55
CA GLU A 87 7.17 -1.33 5.47
C GLU A 87 6.43 -2.06 6.61
N PRO A 88 6.30 -3.40 6.58
CA PRO A 88 5.59 -4.15 7.63
C PRO A 88 6.40 -4.33 8.92
N THR A 89 7.72 -4.14 8.89
CA THR A 89 8.65 -4.42 10.00
C THR A 89 8.69 -5.90 10.43
N GLU A 90 9.56 -6.20 11.42
CA GLU A 90 9.69 -7.52 12.03
C GLU A 90 8.66 -7.82 13.11
N SER A 91 7.97 -6.79 13.61
CA SER A 91 7.12 -6.90 14.81
C SER A 91 5.69 -7.31 14.49
N GLU A 92 5.27 -7.15 13.24
CA GLU A 92 3.91 -7.50 12.81
C GLU A 92 3.77 -9.00 12.59
N SER A 93 2.63 -9.55 13.03
CA SER A 93 2.33 -10.96 12.83
C SER A 93 2.02 -11.27 11.37
N LEU A 94 2.25 -12.51 10.93
CA LEU A 94 1.87 -12.95 9.57
C LEU A 94 0.37 -12.72 9.30
N ALA A 95 -0.49 -12.90 10.30
CA ALA A 95 -1.93 -12.66 10.17
C ALA A 95 -2.25 -11.19 9.88
N GLU A 96 -1.49 -10.26 10.45
CA GLU A 96 -1.64 -8.82 10.23
C GLU A 96 -1.18 -8.44 8.81
N VAL A 97 -0.05 -8.99 8.37
CA VAL A 97 0.47 -8.80 7.00
C VAL A 97 -0.51 -9.41 5.97
N ASP A 98 -1.08 -10.57 6.25
CA ASP A 98 -2.12 -11.19 5.41
C ASP A 98 -3.37 -10.32 5.35
N ALA A 99 -3.86 -9.83 6.48
CA ALA A 99 -5.02 -8.94 6.52
C ALA A 99 -4.78 -7.66 5.70
N PHE A 100 -3.58 -7.08 5.74
CA PHE A 100 -3.24 -5.93 4.89
C PHE A 100 -3.26 -6.29 3.40
N CYS A 101 -2.71 -7.45 3.03
CA CYS A 101 -2.74 -7.92 1.65
C CYS A 101 -4.18 -8.13 1.15
N GLU A 102 -5.03 -8.78 1.95
CA GLU A 102 -6.44 -9.00 1.59
C GLU A 102 -7.21 -7.68 1.45
N ALA A 103 -6.93 -6.68 2.31
CA ALA A 103 -7.50 -5.34 2.17
C ALA A 103 -7.06 -4.66 0.86
N MET A 104 -5.78 -4.73 0.51
CA MET A 104 -5.27 -4.17 -0.74
C MET A 104 -5.86 -4.88 -1.98
N ILE A 105 -5.99 -6.20 -1.96
CA ILE A 105 -6.59 -6.98 -3.05
C ILE A 105 -8.09 -6.63 -3.22
N ALA A 106 -8.80 -6.46 -2.11
CA ALA A 106 -10.20 -6.02 -2.13
C ALA A 106 -10.33 -4.61 -2.71
N ILE A 107 -9.45 -3.68 -2.31
CA ILE A 107 -9.39 -2.34 -2.91
C ILE A 107 -9.09 -2.41 -4.41
N LYS A 108 -8.21 -3.30 -4.86
CA LYS A 108 -7.97 -3.49 -6.31
C LYS A 108 -9.24 -3.92 -7.05
N SER A 109 -10.02 -4.81 -6.44
CA SER A 109 -11.31 -5.23 -6.99
C SER A 109 -12.34 -4.08 -7.04
N GLU A 110 -12.32 -3.19 -6.04
CA GLU A 110 -13.13 -1.95 -6.07
C GLU A 110 -12.68 -1.00 -7.20
N ILE A 111 -11.37 -0.87 -7.42
CA ILE A 111 -10.80 -0.08 -8.52
C ILE A 111 -11.23 -0.64 -9.88
N ASP A 112 -11.27 -1.96 -10.02
CA ASP A 112 -11.68 -2.61 -11.28
C ASP A 112 -13.16 -2.41 -11.58
N LYS A 113 -14.03 -2.32 -10.55
CA LYS A 113 -15.43 -1.90 -10.72
C LYS A 113 -15.56 -0.47 -11.22
N VAL A 114 -14.67 0.44 -10.79
CA VAL A 114 -14.61 1.81 -11.32
C VAL A 114 -14.10 1.81 -12.77
N GLY A 115 -13.01 1.08 -13.05
CA GLY A 115 -12.43 0.99 -14.40
C GLY A 115 -13.35 0.35 -15.44
N SER A 116 -14.20 -0.59 -15.04
CA SER A 116 -15.23 -1.21 -15.89
C SER A 116 -16.52 -0.40 -16.02
N GLY A 117 -16.66 0.71 -15.26
CA GLY A 117 -17.83 1.57 -15.29
C GLY A 117 -19.03 1.05 -14.49
N VAL A 118 -18.88 0.00 -13.69
CA VAL A 118 -19.91 -0.46 -12.73
C VAL A 118 -20.19 0.62 -11.70
N TRP A 119 -19.14 1.31 -11.24
CA TRP A 119 -19.25 2.46 -10.35
C TRP A 119 -18.78 3.75 -11.03
N PRO A 120 -19.50 4.87 -10.87
CA PRO A 120 -19.03 6.18 -11.32
C PRO A 120 -17.72 6.56 -10.64
N VAL A 121 -16.78 7.15 -11.39
CA VAL A 121 -15.48 7.62 -10.87
C VAL A 121 -15.63 8.68 -9.76
N GLN A 122 -16.73 9.43 -9.78
CA GLN A 122 -17.01 10.50 -8.82
C GLN A 122 -17.81 10.04 -7.60
N ASP A 123 -18.44 8.87 -7.65
CA ASP A 123 -19.31 8.39 -6.58
C ASP A 123 -19.17 6.86 -6.43
N ASN A 124 -18.28 6.47 -5.54
CA ASN A 124 -17.89 5.09 -5.25
C ASN A 124 -17.24 5.02 -3.86
N PRO A 125 -17.06 3.81 -3.28
CA PRO A 125 -16.49 3.68 -1.94
C PRO A 125 -15.08 4.29 -1.79
N LEU A 126 -14.26 4.29 -2.85
CA LEU A 126 -12.90 4.85 -2.82
C LEU A 126 -12.93 6.38 -2.71
N ARG A 127 -13.84 7.03 -3.43
CA ARG A 127 -14.00 8.49 -3.43
C ARG A 127 -14.77 8.99 -2.19
N GLY A 128 -15.70 8.19 -1.69
CA GLY A 128 -16.46 8.47 -0.46
C GLY A 128 -15.66 8.23 0.83
N ALA A 129 -14.51 7.54 0.74
CA ALA A 129 -13.69 7.24 1.90
C ALA A 129 -13.01 8.50 2.49
N PRO A 130 -12.77 8.53 3.81
CA PRO A 130 -13.17 7.53 4.79
C PRO A 130 -14.63 7.72 5.27
N HIS A 131 -15.31 6.62 5.58
CA HIS A 131 -16.71 6.63 6.01
C HIS A 131 -16.82 6.73 7.53
N THR A 132 -17.30 7.87 8.02
CA THR A 132 -17.54 8.09 9.46
C THR A 132 -18.82 7.37 9.92
N ALA A 133 -18.92 7.13 11.22
CA ALA A 133 -20.15 6.59 11.81
C ALA A 133 -21.36 7.50 11.54
N GLU A 134 -21.16 8.82 11.59
CA GLU A 134 -22.18 9.84 11.30
C GLU A 134 -22.69 9.75 9.85
N ALA A 135 -21.79 9.55 8.88
CA ALA A 135 -22.19 9.40 7.48
C ALA A 135 -23.06 8.15 7.25
N LEU A 136 -22.86 7.09 8.03
CA LEU A 136 -23.58 5.82 7.86
C LEU A 136 -24.94 5.78 8.57
N ILE A 137 -25.08 6.49 9.71
CA ILE A 137 -26.35 6.59 10.45
C ILE A 137 -27.31 7.61 9.82
N ALA A 138 -26.82 8.48 8.93
CA ALA A 138 -27.67 9.41 8.20
C ALA A 138 -28.86 8.68 7.54
N ASP A 139 -30.04 9.30 7.60
CA ASP A 139 -31.29 8.69 7.12
C ASP A 139 -31.23 8.38 5.62
N GLU A 140 -30.75 9.35 4.84
CA GLU A 140 -30.60 9.25 3.39
C GLU A 140 -29.25 8.65 3.00
N TRP A 141 -29.25 7.77 1.99
CA TRP A 141 -28.04 7.17 1.44
C TRP A 141 -28.14 7.12 -0.07
N ASN A 142 -27.63 8.17 -0.71
CA ASN A 142 -27.71 8.39 -2.16
C ASN A 142 -26.40 8.00 -2.84
N HIS A 143 -25.96 6.75 -2.63
CA HIS A 143 -24.74 6.19 -3.22
C HIS A 143 -25.05 4.89 -3.96
N PRO A 144 -24.30 4.53 -5.03
CA PRO A 144 -24.49 3.30 -5.80
C PRO A 144 -23.95 2.04 -5.11
N TYR A 145 -23.48 2.16 -3.87
CA TYR A 145 -22.96 1.09 -3.03
C TYR A 145 -23.65 1.11 -1.67
N THR A 146 -23.59 0.01 -0.94
CA THR A 146 -24.29 -0.15 0.34
C THR A 146 -23.47 0.41 1.52
N ARG A 147 -24.17 0.75 2.61
CA ARG A 147 -23.52 1.10 3.89
C ARG A 147 -22.63 -0.03 4.43
N ALA A 148 -22.99 -1.28 4.12
CA ALA A 148 -22.19 -2.44 4.50
C ALA A 148 -20.86 -2.49 3.72
N GLU A 149 -20.88 -2.26 2.40
CA GLU A 149 -19.65 -2.13 1.59
C GLU A 149 -18.79 -0.94 2.03
N ALA A 150 -19.43 0.15 2.46
CA ALA A 150 -18.73 1.32 3.00
C ALA A 150 -17.99 0.99 4.31
N ALA A 151 -18.70 0.40 5.29
CA ALA A 151 -18.20 0.23 6.66
C ALA A 151 -17.45 -1.09 6.92
N TYR A 152 -17.87 -2.17 6.27
CA TYR A 152 -17.39 -3.54 6.47
C TYR A 152 -17.14 -4.24 5.11
N PRO A 153 -16.16 -3.76 4.32
CA PRO A 153 -15.94 -4.26 2.96
C PRO A 153 -15.64 -5.75 2.87
N LEU A 154 -14.96 -6.31 3.88
CA LEU A 154 -14.66 -7.75 4.01
C LEU A 154 -15.56 -8.45 5.06
N GLY A 155 -16.66 -7.82 5.47
CA GLY A 155 -17.59 -8.32 6.47
C GLY A 155 -17.23 -7.93 7.91
N THR A 156 -18.19 -8.15 8.83
CA THR A 156 -18.10 -7.73 10.24
C THR A 156 -17.09 -8.53 11.06
N GLY A 157 -16.70 -9.73 10.60
CA GLY A 157 -15.75 -10.61 11.27
C GLY A 157 -14.29 -10.43 10.85
N PHE A 158 -14.01 -9.57 9.86
CA PHE A 158 -12.66 -9.42 9.31
C PHE A 158 -11.71 -8.74 10.31
N ARG A 159 -12.12 -7.60 10.88
CA ARG A 159 -11.30 -6.81 11.79
C ARG A 159 -12.17 -6.01 12.77
N PRO A 160 -11.73 -5.77 14.02
CA PRO A 160 -12.40 -4.84 14.92
C PRO A 160 -12.55 -3.47 14.28
N LYS A 161 -13.77 -2.91 14.30
CA LYS A 161 -14.06 -1.65 13.62
C LYS A 161 -13.39 -0.48 14.34
N VAL A 162 -12.54 0.23 13.61
CA VAL A 162 -12.03 1.55 13.99
C VAL A 162 -12.76 2.59 13.15
N TRP A 163 -13.32 3.60 13.81
CA TRP A 163 -14.09 4.65 13.15
C TRP A 163 -13.20 5.85 12.80
N PRO A 164 -13.17 6.29 11.53
CA PRO A 164 -12.61 7.57 11.15
C PRO A 164 -13.32 8.70 11.90
N ARG A 165 -12.54 9.65 12.43
CA ARG A 165 -13.05 10.77 13.24
C ARG A 165 -13.77 11.83 12.40
N CYS A 166 -13.34 12.03 11.17
CA CYS A 166 -13.87 13.04 10.27
C CYS A 166 -13.91 12.50 8.84
N VAL A 167 -14.83 13.03 8.05
CA VAL A 167 -14.84 12.83 6.60
C VAL A 167 -13.59 13.46 6.00
N ALA A 168 -13.15 12.94 4.85
CA ALA A 168 -12.06 13.57 4.12
C ALA A 168 -12.43 15.04 3.84
N SER A 169 -11.53 15.97 4.11
CA SER A 169 -11.76 17.34 3.68
C SER A 169 -11.83 17.35 2.15
N THR A 170 -13.00 17.64 1.59
CA THR A 170 -13.27 17.83 0.14
C THR A 170 -12.57 19.07 -0.42
N VAL A 171 -11.53 19.57 0.26
CA VAL A 171 -10.71 20.65 -0.22
C VAL A 171 -9.76 20.03 -1.23
N PRO A 172 -9.95 20.24 -2.55
CA PRO A 172 -8.85 19.99 -3.47
C PRO A 172 -7.64 20.72 -2.93
N MET A 173 -6.47 20.07 -2.89
CA MET A 173 -5.19 20.77 -2.70
C MET A 173 -5.00 21.74 -3.88
N VAL A 174 -5.73 22.85 -3.87
CA VAL A 174 -5.51 24.00 -4.72
C VAL A 174 -4.24 24.63 -4.19
N THR A 175 -3.16 24.34 -4.92
CA THR A 175 -1.99 25.19 -5.13
C THR A 175 -1.80 26.30 -4.09
N GLY A 176 -0.91 26.05 -3.14
CA GLY A 176 0.02 27.04 -2.60
C GLY A 176 -0.54 28.39 -2.17
N THR A 177 -1.15 28.47 -0.99
CA THR A 177 -1.32 29.75 -0.28
C THR A 177 -1.01 29.69 1.21
N TRP A 178 -0.09 28.81 1.59
CA TRP A 178 0.50 28.77 2.95
C TRP A 178 1.99 29.11 2.93
N CYS A 179 2.36 30.20 2.23
CA CYS A 179 3.68 30.84 2.41
C CYS A 179 3.71 32.27 1.86
N ALA A 180 2.71 33.09 2.21
CA ALA A 180 2.68 34.51 1.87
C ALA A 180 2.85 35.40 3.12
N ARG A 181 3.86 35.12 3.96
CA ARG A 181 4.36 36.13 4.92
C ARG A 181 5.79 35.91 5.39
N ALA A 182 6.74 35.76 4.47
CA ALA A 182 8.15 36.06 4.73
C ALA A 182 8.95 36.06 3.41
N ARG A 183 8.91 37.17 2.66
CA ARG A 183 9.93 37.47 1.66
C ARG A 183 10.50 38.85 1.93
N ARG A 184 11.67 38.88 2.59
CA ARG A 184 12.69 39.90 2.32
C ARG A 184 13.83 39.23 1.58
N SER A 185 14.33 39.99 0.62
CA SER A 185 15.14 39.68 -0.54
C SER A 185 16.62 39.41 -0.25
N ARG A 186 17.25 38.55 -1.09
CA ARG A 186 18.60 38.63 -1.71
C ARG A 186 19.34 37.26 -1.74
N PRO A 187 20.39 37.06 -2.57
CA PRO A 187 20.27 36.66 -3.98
C PRO A 187 21.06 35.37 -4.29
N SER A 188 20.97 34.93 -5.55
CA SER A 188 21.53 33.71 -6.13
C SER A 188 23.04 33.51 -5.95
N ARG A 189 23.43 32.24 -5.72
CA ARG A 189 24.75 31.69 -6.06
C ARG A 189 24.60 30.30 -6.69
N SER A 190 25.42 30.08 -7.69
CA SER A 190 25.40 28.98 -8.64
C SER A 190 26.45 27.90 -8.35
N SER A 191 26.08 26.66 -8.69
CA SER A 191 26.91 25.51 -9.14
C SER A 191 27.65 24.66 -8.08
N PRO A 192 28.05 23.41 -8.39
CA PRO A 192 27.71 22.53 -9.52
C PRO A 192 27.19 21.12 -9.12
N SER A 193 26.65 20.43 -10.12
CA SER A 193 26.15 19.05 -10.11
C SER A 193 27.24 17.98 -9.92
N HIS A 194 26.94 16.96 -9.11
CA HIS A 194 27.53 15.63 -9.20
C HIS A 194 26.41 14.60 -9.27
N ALA A 195 26.21 14.04 -10.46
CA ALA A 195 25.29 12.93 -10.70
C ALA A 195 26.11 11.63 -10.75
N SER A 196 26.03 10.80 -9.70
CA SER A 196 26.45 9.40 -9.81
C SER A 196 25.26 8.58 -10.29
N ARG A 197 25.31 8.12 -11.55
CA ARG A 197 24.36 7.15 -12.09
C ARG A 197 24.60 5.80 -11.41
N ARG A 198 23.69 5.36 -10.55
CA ARG A 198 23.47 3.93 -10.29
C ARG A 198 22.30 3.48 -11.15
N SER A 199 22.56 2.47 -11.99
CA SER A 199 21.57 1.87 -12.87
C SER A 199 20.52 1.14 -12.03
N VAL A 200 19.27 1.60 -12.08
CA VAL A 200 18.10 0.89 -11.56
C VAL A 200 17.40 0.28 -12.76
N HIS A 201 17.22 -1.04 -12.76
CA HIS A 201 16.56 -1.75 -13.86
C HIS A 201 15.05 -1.75 -13.64
N GLN A 202 14.32 -1.17 -14.59
CA GLN A 202 12.86 -1.25 -14.69
C GLN A 202 12.50 -2.53 -15.45
N LYS A 203 11.64 -3.39 -14.89
CA LYS A 203 11.28 -4.69 -15.50
C LYS A 203 10.50 -4.50 -16.81
N PRO A 204 10.75 -5.33 -17.84
CA PRO A 204 9.83 -5.53 -18.96
C PRO A 204 8.67 -6.48 -18.55
N GLY A 205 7.49 -6.29 -19.16
CA GLY A 205 6.24 -6.99 -18.81
C GLY A 205 6.29 -8.51 -19.01
N ARG A 206 5.58 -9.27 -18.15
CA ARG A 206 5.55 -10.75 -18.12
C ARG A 206 4.29 -11.33 -18.75
N GLY A 207 4.45 -12.48 -19.42
CA GLY A 207 3.40 -13.30 -20.02
C GLY A 207 2.89 -14.44 -19.13
N PRO A 208 1.95 -15.27 -19.63
CA PRO A 208 0.90 -15.97 -18.86
C PRO A 208 1.29 -17.29 -18.14
N CYS A 209 2.57 -17.55 -17.85
CA CYS A 209 3.04 -18.84 -17.30
C CYS A 209 3.35 -18.82 -15.79
N THR A 210 2.73 -17.92 -15.02
CA THR A 210 3.17 -17.55 -13.65
C THR A 210 2.33 -18.09 -12.49
N GLU A 211 1.06 -18.49 -12.68
CA GLU A 211 0.16 -18.82 -11.56
C GLU A 211 0.63 -19.99 -10.66
N ARG A 212 1.18 -21.07 -11.25
CA ARG A 212 1.55 -22.27 -10.47
C ARG A 212 2.84 -22.10 -9.67
N LEU A 213 3.80 -21.35 -10.19
CA LEU A 213 5.07 -21.06 -9.51
C LEU A 213 4.88 -20.03 -8.39
N LEU A 214 4.02 -19.03 -8.59
CA LEU A 214 3.71 -18.04 -7.57
C LEU A 214 2.97 -18.65 -6.36
N ALA A 215 2.15 -19.68 -6.57
CA ALA A 215 1.47 -20.39 -5.50
C ALA A 215 2.44 -21.23 -4.63
N GLU A 216 3.40 -21.93 -5.23
CA GLU A 216 4.41 -22.71 -4.48
C GLU A 216 5.45 -21.80 -3.82
N GLU A 217 5.96 -20.77 -4.52
CA GLU A 217 6.85 -19.77 -3.93
C GLU A 217 6.16 -18.97 -2.81
N GLY A 218 4.88 -18.64 -2.97
CA GLY A 218 4.08 -17.98 -1.95
C GLY A 218 3.87 -18.85 -0.70
N TYR A 219 3.73 -20.17 -0.87
CA TYR A 219 3.63 -21.12 0.24
C TYR A 219 4.96 -21.25 1.00
N GLU A 220 6.09 -21.34 0.29
CA GLU A 220 7.42 -21.37 0.91
C GLU A 220 7.73 -20.06 1.63
N MET A 221 7.33 -18.91 1.10
CA MET A 221 7.50 -17.63 1.78
C MET A 221 6.59 -17.52 3.02
N LYS A 222 5.35 -18.04 2.98
CA LYS A 222 4.49 -18.19 4.17
C LYS A 222 5.16 -19.04 5.24
N ARG A 223 5.77 -20.16 4.85
CA ARG A 223 6.54 -21.01 5.78
C ARG A 223 7.75 -20.28 6.35
N ALA A 224 8.49 -19.55 5.53
CA ALA A 224 9.65 -18.77 5.97
C ALA A 224 9.26 -17.69 6.99
N MET A 225 8.14 -16.98 6.77
CA MET A 225 7.61 -16.03 7.75
C MET A 225 7.12 -16.70 9.03
N ALA A 226 6.41 -17.82 8.93
CA ALA A 226 5.97 -18.58 10.10
C ALA A 226 7.18 -19.12 10.90
N ALA A 227 8.23 -19.58 10.21
CA ALA A 227 9.48 -20.03 10.81
C ALA A 227 10.26 -18.88 11.47
N ALA A 228 10.28 -17.69 10.83
CA ALA A 228 10.89 -16.48 11.38
C ALA A 228 10.16 -16.02 12.66
N SER A 229 8.83 -16.11 12.69
CA SER A 229 8.02 -15.77 13.87
C SER A 229 8.14 -16.79 15.03
N SER A 230 8.61 -18.01 14.75
CA SER A 230 8.78 -19.09 15.73
C SER A 230 10.23 -19.34 16.15
N GLY A 231 11.19 -18.54 15.65
CA GLY A 231 12.60 -18.63 16.03
C GLY A 231 13.35 -19.83 15.44
N LEU A 232 12.80 -20.50 14.42
CA LEU A 232 13.33 -21.73 13.81
C LEU A 232 13.98 -21.49 12.44
N PHE A 233 14.58 -20.32 12.22
CA PHE A 233 15.16 -19.96 10.93
C PHE A 233 16.57 -20.57 10.77
N ASP A 234 16.70 -21.59 9.91
CA ASP A 234 17.99 -22.09 9.44
C ASP A 234 18.35 -21.44 8.10
N ALA A 235 19.50 -20.78 8.03
CA ALA A 235 19.92 -19.94 6.92
C ALA A 235 20.49 -20.72 5.71
N GLY A 236 20.26 -22.03 5.64
CA GLY A 236 20.88 -22.94 4.67
C GLY A 236 20.16 -23.09 3.33
N THR A 237 18.99 -22.49 3.13
CA THR A 237 18.17 -22.67 1.92
C THR A 237 17.53 -21.36 1.49
N PHE A 238 18.32 -20.50 0.85
CA PHE A 238 17.88 -19.43 -0.05
C PHE A 238 18.91 -19.30 -1.19
#